data_AF-A0A951B1U9-F1
#
_entry.id   AF-A0A951B1U9-F1
#
_cell.length_a   1.000
_cell.length_b   1.000
_cell.length_c   1.000
_cell.angle_alpha   90.00
_cell.angle_beta   90.00
_cell.angle_gamma   90.00
#
_symmetry.space_group_name_H-M   'P 1'
#
loop_
_entity.id
_entity.type
_entity.pdbx_description
1 polymer ?
#
loop_
_entity_poly.entity_id
_entity_poly.type
_entity_poly.pdbx_seq_one_letter_code
_entity_poly.pdbx_strand_id
1 'polypeptide(L)'
;MATPELVKIGRQREPRLRRASAWTRLLDSERSEEIFPILLEEIIALGYPRAFVVAVDYETGDVGAVASLRCTPEYLERFRSTLYATVDPIVRLLLQQKTGVLAEPEQRKLYCQPAVFRSRNVCWEAERGHR
;
A
#
# COMPACT_ATOMS: atom_id res chain seq x y z
N MET A 1 46.94 28.57 -11.54
CA MET A 1 46.30 27.36 -12.09
C MET A 1 44.89 27.31 -11.56
N ALA A 2 43.89 27.49 -12.43
CA ALA A 2 42.48 27.58 -12.04
C ALA A 2 41.84 26.19 -12.10
N THR A 3 41.34 25.70 -10.98
CA THR A 3 40.52 24.50 -10.87
C THR A 3 39.08 24.86 -11.24
N PRO A 4 38.40 24.13 -12.15
CA PRO A 4 37.00 24.38 -12.44
C PRO A 4 36.13 23.76 -11.35
N GLU A 5 35.38 24.59 -10.63
CA GLU A 5 34.28 24.14 -9.79
C GLU A 5 33.16 23.57 -10.67
N LEU A 6 32.88 22.27 -10.52
CA LEU A 6 31.70 21.63 -11.08
C LEU A 6 30.47 22.05 -10.28
N VAL A 7 29.91 23.19 -10.62
CA VAL A 7 28.55 23.58 -10.21
C VAL A 7 27.57 22.64 -10.91
N LYS A 8 27.22 21.52 -10.26
CA LYS A 8 26.08 20.70 -10.69
C LYS A 8 24.79 21.38 -10.26
N ILE A 9 24.28 22.24 -11.14
CA ILE A 9 22.86 22.60 -11.21
C ILE A 9 22.09 21.32 -11.56
N GLY A 10 21.65 20.59 -10.53
CA GLY A 10 20.81 19.41 -10.65
C GLY A 10 19.33 19.79 -10.66
N ARG A 11 18.85 20.30 -11.80
CA ARG A 11 17.41 20.45 -12.09
C ARG A 11 16.68 19.13 -11.81
N GLN A 12 15.68 19.17 -10.94
CA GLN A 12 14.51 18.27 -10.83
C GLN A 12 14.49 17.09 -11.83
N ARG A 13 15.26 16.03 -11.56
CA ARG A 13 15.38 14.86 -12.46
C ARG A 13 14.87 13.56 -11.83
N GLU A 14 13.89 13.60 -10.94
CA GLU A 14 13.68 12.45 -10.04
C GLU A 14 12.29 11.83 -9.90
N PRO A 15 11.20 12.22 -10.61
CA PRO A 15 9.98 11.42 -10.57
C PRO A 15 10.06 10.16 -11.46
N ARG A 16 10.64 10.28 -12.66
CA ARG A 16 10.61 9.20 -13.68
C ARG A 16 11.62 8.08 -13.39
N LEU A 17 12.84 8.43 -12.96
CA LEU A 17 13.87 7.45 -12.58
C LEU A 17 13.46 6.69 -11.31
N ARG A 18 12.90 7.38 -10.32
CA ARG A 18 12.35 6.78 -9.11
C ARG A 18 11.19 5.82 -9.42
N ARG A 19 10.23 6.22 -10.26
CA ARG A 19 9.16 5.32 -10.69
C ARG A 19 9.66 4.11 -11.46
N ALA A 20 10.59 4.28 -12.41
CA ALA A 20 11.18 3.16 -13.13
C ALA A 20 11.84 2.15 -12.17
N SER A 21 12.50 2.64 -11.12
CA SER A 21 13.06 1.78 -10.05
C SER A 21 11.98 1.08 -9.22
N ALA A 22 10.86 1.76 -8.92
CA ALA A 22 9.75 1.18 -8.15
C ALA A 22 9.03 0.07 -8.93
N TRP A 23 8.81 0.24 -10.23
CA TRP A 23 8.25 -0.80 -11.09
C TRP A 23 9.12 -2.05 -11.11
N THR A 24 10.45 -1.90 -11.26
CA THR A 24 11.36 -3.04 -11.21
C THR A 24 11.34 -3.72 -9.84
N ARG A 25 11.35 -2.95 -8.75
CA ARG A 25 11.23 -3.51 -7.39
C ARG A 25 9.92 -4.28 -7.20
N LEU A 26 8.79 -3.77 -7.70
CA LEU A 26 7.49 -4.44 -7.63
C LEU A 26 7.44 -5.72 -8.45
N LEU A 27 8.10 -5.76 -9.62
CA LEU A 27 8.16 -6.94 -10.48
C LEU A 27 9.05 -8.05 -9.89
N ASP A 28 10.08 -7.66 -9.14
CA ASP A 28 11.00 -8.57 -8.44
C ASP A 28 10.43 -9.06 -7.10
N SER A 29 9.41 -8.37 -6.56
CA SER A 29 8.80 -8.73 -5.29
C SER A 29 7.84 -9.90 -5.45
N GLU A 30 8.03 -10.94 -4.63
CA GLU A 30 7.19 -12.13 -4.68
C GLU A 30 6.19 -12.20 -3.52
N ARG A 31 6.47 -11.45 -2.44
CA ARG A 31 5.66 -11.50 -1.23
C ARG A 31 4.95 -10.17 -0.93
N SER A 32 3.83 -10.25 -0.24
CA SER A 32 3.07 -9.07 0.19
C SER A 32 3.90 -8.16 1.12
N GLU A 33 4.76 -8.74 1.97
CA GLU A 33 5.62 -7.98 2.88
C GLU A 33 6.68 -7.14 2.14
N GLU A 34 7.03 -7.52 0.91
CA GLU A 34 7.95 -6.79 0.04
C GLU A 34 7.23 -5.75 -0.81
N ILE A 35 6.02 -6.08 -1.26
CA ILE A 35 5.19 -5.23 -2.13
C ILE A 35 4.64 -4.03 -1.37
N PHE A 36 4.10 -4.23 -0.16
CA PHE A 36 3.42 -3.16 0.58
C PHE A 36 4.33 -1.95 0.85
N PRO A 37 5.58 -2.11 1.33
CA PRO A 37 6.48 -0.98 1.51
C PRO A 37 6.68 -0.16 0.23
N ILE A 38 6.88 -0.82 -0.92
CA ILE A 38 7.10 -0.13 -2.20
C ILE A 38 5.85 0.64 -2.61
N LEU A 39 4.67 0.04 -2.51
CA LEU A 39 3.41 0.71 -2.84
C LEU A 39 3.16 1.93 -1.94
N LEU A 40 3.37 1.79 -0.63
CA LEU A 40 3.16 2.86 0.33
C LEU A 40 4.14 4.02 0.09
N GLU A 41 5.42 3.72 -0.17
CA GLU A 41 6.42 4.72 -0.52
C GLU A 41 6.03 5.52 -1.77
N GLU A 42 5.55 4.84 -2.82
CA GLU A 42 5.14 5.49 -4.05
C GLU A 42 3.86 6.31 -3.88
N ILE A 43 2.89 5.86 -3.08
CA ILE A 43 1.69 6.65 -2.74
C ILE A 43 2.10 7.95 -2.04
N ILE A 44 3.01 7.88 -1.06
CA ILE A 44 3.53 9.10 -0.41
C ILE A 44 4.29 9.98 -1.40
N ALA A 45 5.08 9.40 -2.30
CA ALA A 45 5.82 10.13 -3.34
C ALA A 45 4.89 10.83 -4.36
N LEU A 46 3.67 10.32 -4.56
CA LEU A 46 2.62 10.97 -5.36
C LEU A 46 1.99 12.19 -4.67
N GLY A 47 2.31 12.44 -3.40
CA GLY A 47 1.85 13.60 -2.63
C GLY A 47 0.71 13.28 -1.66
N TYR A 48 0.33 12.01 -1.50
CA TYR A 48 -0.63 11.64 -0.45
C TYR A 48 0.04 11.73 0.94
N PRO A 49 -0.63 12.30 1.94
CA PRO A 49 0.00 12.57 3.24
C PRO A 49 0.20 11.29 4.07
N ARG A 50 -0.62 10.26 3.83
CA ARG A 50 -0.67 8.98 4.56
C ARG A 50 -1.06 7.87 3.60
N ALA A 51 -0.61 6.66 3.87
CA ALA A 51 -0.97 5.48 3.11
C ALA A 51 -1.02 4.26 4.04
N PHE A 52 -1.96 3.34 3.81
CA PHE A 52 -2.04 2.09 4.55
C PHE A 52 -2.76 1.01 3.74
N VAL A 53 -2.56 -0.24 4.13
CA VAL A 53 -3.20 -1.43 3.54
C VAL A 53 -4.06 -2.07 4.61
N VAL A 54 -5.32 -2.33 4.26
CA VAL A 54 -6.25 -3.12 5.05
C VAL A 54 -6.40 -4.48 4.39
N ALA A 55 -6.29 -5.55 5.17
CA ALA A 55 -6.51 -6.90 4.70
C ALA A 55 -7.68 -7.55 5.45
N VAL A 56 -8.27 -8.55 4.81
CA VAL A 56 -9.27 -9.43 5.42
C VAL A 56 -8.55 -10.70 5.84
N ASP A 57 -8.67 -11.04 7.12
CA ASP A 57 -8.41 -12.41 7.59
C ASP A 57 -9.68 -13.23 7.33
N TYR A 58 -9.60 -14.20 6.43
CA TYR A 58 -10.76 -15.02 6.05
C TYR A 58 -11.11 -16.08 7.11
N GLU A 59 -10.18 -16.45 7.98
CA GLU A 59 -10.42 -17.43 9.05
C GLU A 59 -11.25 -16.79 10.18
N THR A 60 -10.89 -15.57 10.56
CA THR A 60 -11.56 -14.84 11.66
C THR A 60 -12.64 -13.88 11.17
N GLY A 61 -12.61 -13.49 9.90
CA GLY A 61 -13.42 -12.41 9.35
C GLY A 61 -12.98 -11.02 9.85
N ASP A 62 -11.82 -10.88 10.49
CA ASP A 62 -11.28 -9.59 10.93
C ASP A 62 -10.81 -8.78 9.72
N VAL A 63 -11.05 -7.48 9.75
CA VAL A 63 -10.62 -6.54 8.72
C VAL A 63 -9.77 -5.49 9.40
N GLY A 64 -8.48 -5.45 9.08
CA GLY A 64 -7.53 -4.63 9.82
C GLY A 64 -6.33 -4.18 9.00
N ALA A 65 -5.64 -3.16 9.50
CA ALA A 65 -4.44 -2.64 8.86
C ALA A 65 -3.28 -3.64 8.99
N VAL A 66 -2.64 -3.99 7.88
CA VAL A 66 -1.49 -4.91 7.84
C VAL A 66 -0.18 -4.21 7.47
N ALA A 67 -0.26 -3.02 6.88
CA ALA A 67 0.88 -2.18 6.59
C ALA A 67 0.46 -0.72 6.59
N SER A 68 1.33 0.19 7.03
CA SER A 68 1.04 1.62 7.00
C SER A 68 2.30 2.47 6.91
N LEU A 69 2.14 3.69 6.40
CA LEU A 69 3.17 4.70 6.31
C LEU A 69 2.58 6.06 6.66
N ARG A 70 3.17 6.72 7.67
CA ARG A 70 2.72 8.01 8.24
C ARG A 70 1.31 7.98 8.87
N CYS A 71 0.86 6.82 9.34
CA CYS A 71 -0.37 6.66 10.12
C CYS A 71 -0.04 6.47 11.60
N THR A 72 -0.85 7.02 12.50
CA THR A 72 -0.77 6.69 13.93
C THR A 72 -1.62 5.44 14.22
N PRO A 73 -1.33 4.66 15.27
CA PRO A 73 -2.14 3.50 15.64
C PRO A 73 -3.62 3.86 15.85
N GLU A 74 -3.91 4.98 16.51
CA GLU A 74 -5.28 5.45 16.77
C GLU A 74 -6.01 5.85 15.48
N TYR A 75 -5.25 6.26 14.45
CA TYR A 75 -5.82 6.49 13.12
C TYR A 75 -6.20 5.15 12.46
N LEU A 76 -5.36 4.12 12.57
CA LEU A 76 -5.58 2.82 11.95
C LEU A 76 -6.74 2.04 12.61
N GLU A 77 -6.92 2.15 13.93
CA GLU A 77 -8.02 1.49 14.64
C GLU A 77 -9.40 1.91 14.15
N ARG A 78 -9.54 3.12 13.57
CA ARG A 78 -10.81 3.57 12.96
C ARG A 78 -11.23 2.75 11.74
N PHE A 79 -10.30 2.02 11.15
CA PHE A 79 -10.52 1.19 9.96
C PHE A 79 -10.55 -0.29 10.29
N ARG A 80 -10.51 -0.64 11.58
CA ARG A 80 -10.75 -1.99 12.03
C ARG A 80 -12.24 -2.30 11.95
N SER A 81 -12.57 -3.43 11.34
CA SER A 81 -13.95 -3.84 11.09
C SER A 81 -14.03 -5.37 11.00
N THR A 82 -15.18 -5.89 10.59
CA THR A 82 -15.35 -7.31 10.29
C THR A 82 -15.99 -7.48 8.92
N LEU A 83 -15.63 -8.54 8.21
CA LEU A 83 -16.18 -8.87 6.89
C LEU A 83 -17.71 -8.97 6.90
N TYR A 84 -18.31 -9.27 8.06
CA TYR A 84 -19.76 -9.36 8.24
C TYR A 84 -20.45 -7.99 8.41
N ALA A 85 -19.69 -6.92 8.66
CA ALA A 85 -20.22 -5.56 8.82
C ALA A 85 -20.51 -4.92 7.46
N THR A 86 -21.53 -5.42 6.76
CA THR A 86 -21.89 -4.96 5.40
C THR A 86 -22.32 -3.48 5.31
N VAL A 87 -22.56 -2.82 6.45
CA VAL A 87 -22.85 -1.38 6.52
C VAL A 87 -21.55 -0.56 6.48
N ASP A 88 -20.42 -1.14 6.89
CA ASP A 88 -19.11 -0.50 6.89
C ASP A 88 -18.69 -0.15 5.45
N PRO A 89 -18.37 1.13 5.16
CA PRO A 89 -18.00 1.56 3.81
C PRO A 89 -16.75 0.86 3.25
N ILE A 90 -15.76 0.53 4.09
CA ILE A 90 -14.55 -0.19 3.66
C ILE A 90 -14.91 -1.62 3.28
N VAL A 91 -15.69 -2.29 4.14
CA VAL A 91 -16.14 -3.67 3.88
C VAL A 91 -16.97 -3.73 2.60
N ARG A 92 -17.85 -2.75 2.37
CA ARG A 92 -18.61 -2.64 1.11
C ARG A 92 -17.71 -2.51 -0.11
N LEU A 93 -16.68 -1.65 -0.07
CA LEU A 93 -15.74 -1.50 -1.18
C LEU A 93 -14.96 -2.79 -1.45
N LEU A 94 -14.51 -3.47 -0.37
CA LEU A 94 -13.81 -4.76 -0.46
C LEU A 94 -14.71 -5.84 -1.09
N LEU A 95 -15.95 -5.98 -0.61
CA LEU A 95 -16.89 -6.97 -1.14
C LEU A 95 -17.28 -6.69 -2.60
N GLN A 96 -17.39 -5.42 -2.98
CA GLN A 96 -17.73 -5.02 -4.35
C GLN A 96 -16.53 -5.06 -5.30
N GLN A 97 -15.30 -5.17 -4.79
CA GLN A 97 -14.06 -5.08 -5.58
C GLN A 97 -14.02 -3.82 -6.47
N LYS A 98 -14.55 -2.70 -5.94
CA LYS A 98 -14.62 -1.43 -6.66
C LYS A 98 -13.75 -0.38 -5.99
N THR A 99 -12.98 0.33 -6.80
CA THR A 99 -12.30 1.56 -6.39
C THR A 99 -13.33 2.59 -5.96
N GLY A 100 -13.03 3.33 -4.89
CA GLY A 100 -13.94 4.34 -4.36
C GLY A 100 -13.23 5.39 -3.53
N VAL A 101 -13.94 6.48 -3.28
CA VAL A 101 -13.49 7.52 -2.36
C VAL A 101 -14.44 7.54 -1.18
N LEU A 102 -13.91 7.26 0.01
CA LEU A 102 -14.67 7.33 1.26
C LEU A 102 -14.54 8.73 1.85
N ALA A 103 -15.65 9.25 2.37
CA ALA A 103 -15.66 10.49 3.13
C ALA A 103 -15.20 10.21 4.56
N GLU A 104 -14.19 10.94 5.04
CA GLU A 104 -13.85 10.94 6.46
C GLU A 104 -14.58 12.10 7.18
N PRO A 105 -14.94 11.93 8.47
CA PRO A 105 -15.56 12.97 9.28
C PRO A 105 -14.76 14.28 9.33
N GLU A 106 -13.44 14.21 9.16
CA GLU A 106 -12.50 15.35 9.22
C GLU A 106 -12.26 16.03 7.85
N GLN A 107 -13.22 15.97 6.91
CA GLN A 107 -13.15 16.58 5.57
C GLN A 107 -12.02 16.06 4.65
N ARG A 108 -11.38 14.96 5.03
CA ARG A 108 -10.40 14.26 4.17
C ARG A 108 -11.10 13.15 3.41
N LYS A 109 -10.66 12.95 2.17
CA LYS A 109 -11.18 11.91 1.28
C LYS A 109 -10.17 10.78 1.29
N LEU A 110 -10.61 9.58 1.65
CA LEU A 110 -9.79 8.39 1.59
C LEU A 110 -9.98 7.74 0.22
N TYR A 111 -8.91 7.66 -0.57
CA TYR A 111 -8.92 6.93 -1.84
C TYR A 111 -8.63 5.46 -1.57
N CYS A 112 -9.56 4.59 -1.95
CA CYS A 112 -9.51 3.16 -1.69
C CYS A 112 -9.45 2.39 -3.01
N GLN A 113 -8.42 1.55 -3.15
CA GLN A 113 -8.24 0.66 -4.29
C GLN A 113 -8.21 -0.79 -3.79
N PRO A 114 -9.30 -1.56 -3.94
CA PRO A 114 -9.26 -3.00 -3.69
C PRO A 114 -8.24 -3.66 -4.61
N ALA A 115 -7.46 -4.58 -4.03
CA ALA A 115 -6.48 -5.38 -4.75
C ALA A 115 -6.57 -6.82 -4.25
N VAL A 116 -6.52 -7.76 -5.21
CA VAL A 116 -6.39 -9.18 -4.90
C VAL A 116 -4.96 -9.57 -5.22
N PHE A 117 -4.20 -9.91 -4.18
CA PHE A 117 -2.86 -10.45 -4.37
C PHE A 117 -2.95 -11.95 -4.64
N ARG A 118 -2.34 -12.39 -5.74
CA ARG A 118 -2.15 -13.81 -6.07
C ARG A 118 -0.68 -14.02 -6.41
N SER A 119 0.05 -14.71 -5.54
CA SER A 119 1.39 -15.17 -5.89
C SER A 119 1.29 -16.24 -6.99
N ARG A 120 2.19 -16.17 -7.98
CA ARG A 120 2.33 -17.22 -9.00
C ARG A 120 3.13 -18.42 -8.48
N ASN A 121 4.00 -18.19 -7.50
CA ASN A 121 4.78 -19.22 -6.85
C ASN A 121 4.07 -19.63 -5.55
N VAL A 122 3.95 -20.93 -5.30
CA VAL A 122 3.48 -21.43 -4.00
C VAL A 122 4.44 -20.88 -2.95
N CYS A 123 3.92 -20.27 -1.87
CA CYS A 123 4.82 -19.78 -0.83
C CYS A 123 5.62 -20.96 -0.27
N TRP A 124 6.92 -20.77 -0.08
CA TRP A 124 7.80 -21.81 0.44
C TRP A 124 7.31 -22.38 1.80
N GLU A 125 6.55 -21.59 2.56
CA GLU A 125 5.88 -21.97 3.81
C GLU A 125 4.74 -22.97 3.57
N ALA A 126 3.95 -22.81 2.50
CA ALA A 126 2.93 -23.78 2.10
C ALA A 126 3.56 -25.09 1.60
N GLU A 127 4.73 -25.04 0.95
CA GLU A 127 5.45 -26.26 0.56
C GLU A 127 5.96 -27.07 1.77
N ARG A 128 6.26 -26.44 2.91
CA ARG A 128 6.69 -27.14 4.13
C ARG A 128 5.59 -27.99 4.77
N GLY A 129 4.33 -27.60 4.64
CA GLY A 129 3.19 -28.38 5.17
C GLY A 129 2.86 -29.63 4.33
N HIS A 130 3.48 -29.78 3.16
CA HIS A 130 3.25 -30.87 2.22
C HIS A 130 4.37 -31.94 2.21
N ARG A 131 5.32 -31.90 3.16
CA ARG A 131 6.32 -32.96 3.40
C ARG A 131 6.08 -33.64 4.73
#